data_AF-A0A9C9YXA4-F1
#
_entry.id   AF-A0A9C9YXA4-F1
#
_cell.length_a   1.000
_cell.length_b   1.000
_cell.length_c   1.000
_cell.angle_alpha   90.00
_cell.angle_beta   90.00
_cell.angle_gamma   90.00
#
_symmetry.space_group_name_H-M   'P 1'
#
loop_
_entity.id
_entity.type
_entity.pdbx_description
1 polymer ?
#
loop_
_entity_poly.entity_id
_entity_poly.type
_entity_poly.pdbx_seq_one_letter_code
_entity_poly.pdbx_strand_id
1 'polypeptide(L)'
;MTVYTRREFLLSSGALLALPASIKLAGAAEPSANGVLVCVFLRGGADGLHMTVPHGDEDYYAQRGDLAVPRPGTDPEAAIDLDGFFGLNPAMLALLPVWESGDLASVHATGLTSDSHSHFDAQNYMESGKPDDKSLTNGWVGRHLSSNNSASDSPFR
;
A
#
# COMPACT_ATOMS: atom_id res chain seq x y z
N MET A 1 31.82 -37.62 25.52
CA MET A 1 31.63 -36.16 25.45
C MET A 1 31.03 -35.85 24.10
N THR A 2 29.71 -35.71 24.03
CA THR A 2 28.97 -35.60 22.76
C THR A 2 29.19 -34.22 22.16
N VAL A 3 29.68 -34.14 20.94
CA VAL A 3 29.90 -32.89 20.21
C VAL A 3 28.66 -32.58 19.39
N TYR A 4 27.97 -31.49 19.71
CA TYR A 4 26.83 -31.02 18.93
C TYR A 4 27.32 -30.26 17.70
N THR A 5 26.70 -30.52 16.55
CA THR A 5 26.98 -29.79 15.31
C THR A 5 26.24 -28.45 15.26
N ARG A 6 26.75 -27.46 14.52
CA ARG A 6 26.09 -26.15 14.34
C ARG A 6 24.65 -26.27 13.82
N ARG A 7 24.37 -27.30 13.03
CA ARG A 7 23.04 -27.61 12.48
C ARG A 7 22.07 -28.08 13.57
N GLU A 8 22.53 -28.91 14.50
CA GLU A 8 21.73 -29.36 15.64
C GLU A 8 21.50 -28.24 16.65
N PHE A 9 22.47 -27.34 16.82
CA PHE A 9 22.30 -26.13 17.63
C PHE A 9 21.25 -25.17 17.04
N LEU A 10 21.26 -24.96 15.72
CA LEU A 10 20.26 -24.11 15.05
C LEU A 10 18.86 -24.74 15.04
N LEU A 11 18.76 -26.06 14.88
CA LEU A 11 17.49 -26.79 14.96
C LEU A 11 16.89 -26.78 16.38
N SER A 12 17.73 -26.81 17.42
CA SER A 12 17.28 -26.74 18.83
C SER A 12 17.01 -25.32 19.32
N SER A 13 17.58 -24.29 18.69
CA SER A 13 17.36 -22.88 19.05
C SER A 13 16.12 -22.25 18.38
N GLY A 14 15.46 -22.97 17.47
CA GLY A 14 14.29 -22.47 16.72
C GLY A 14 12.96 -22.50 17.48
N ALA A 15 12.94 -22.98 18.73
CA ALA A 15 11.74 -23.05 19.55
C ALA A 15 11.91 -22.20 20.81
N LEU A 16 11.79 -20.87 20.69
CA LEU A 16 11.23 -19.98 21.72
C LEU A 16 11.17 -18.54 21.19
N LEU A 17 10.02 -18.18 20.61
CA LEU A 17 9.34 -16.88 20.71
C LEU A 17 8.12 -16.92 19.78
N ALA A 18 7.20 -17.84 20.07
CA ALA A 18 5.80 -17.65 19.69
C ALA A 18 5.24 -16.58 20.64
N LEU A 19 5.59 -15.31 20.39
CA LEU A 19 4.72 -14.24 20.83
C LEU A 19 3.43 -14.45 20.05
N PRO A 20 2.25 -14.54 20.70
CA PRO A 20 1.05 -14.20 19.99
C PRO A 20 1.21 -12.73 19.65
N ALA A 21 1.74 -12.43 18.47
CA ALA A 21 1.34 -11.23 17.79
C ALA A 21 -0.15 -11.42 17.62
N SER A 22 -0.89 -10.89 18.58
CA SER A 22 -2.31 -10.64 18.46
C SER A 22 -2.44 -9.70 17.28
N ILE A 23 -2.41 -10.25 16.07
CA ILE A 23 -3.19 -9.70 14.97
C ILE A 23 -4.59 -9.79 15.55
N LYS A 24 -5.02 -8.70 16.17
CA LYS A 24 -6.43 -8.47 16.39
C LYS A 24 -6.99 -8.31 14.99
N LEU A 25 -7.28 -9.44 14.35
CA LEU A 25 -8.23 -9.47 13.26
C LEU A 25 -9.48 -8.89 13.91
N ALA A 26 -9.80 -7.65 13.54
CA ALA A 26 -10.99 -6.99 14.03
C ALA A 26 -12.13 -7.97 13.76
N GLY A 27 -12.71 -8.53 14.84
CA GLY A 27 -13.87 -9.39 14.72
C GLY A 27 -14.90 -8.62 13.91
N ALA A 28 -15.47 -9.28 12.90
CA ALA A 28 -16.54 -8.69 12.11
C ALA A 28 -17.62 -8.22 13.09
N ALA A 29 -17.66 -6.90 13.33
CA ALA A 29 -18.77 -6.29 14.01
C ALA A 29 -20.01 -6.60 13.18
N GLU A 30 -21.15 -6.84 13.84
CA GLU A 30 -22.46 -6.81 13.19
C GLU A 30 -22.50 -5.64 12.20
N PRO A 31 -23.01 -5.82 10.97
CA PRO A 31 -22.92 -4.80 9.94
C PRO A 31 -23.68 -3.55 10.40
N SER A 32 -22.93 -2.64 11.02
CA SER A 32 -23.43 -1.32 11.31
C SER A 32 -23.67 -0.66 9.96
N ALA A 33 -24.73 0.11 9.82
CA ALA A 33 -24.99 0.91 8.60
C ALA A 33 -23.83 1.88 8.27
N ASN A 34 -22.83 1.99 9.14
CA ASN A 34 -21.62 2.78 8.96
C ASN A 34 -20.51 1.89 8.39
N GLY A 35 -20.02 2.24 7.19
CA GLY A 35 -18.87 1.58 6.58
C GLY A 35 -17.59 1.75 7.41
N VAL A 36 -16.74 0.73 7.41
CA VAL A 36 -15.40 0.80 8.02
C VAL A 36 -14.40 1.27 6.96
N LEU A 37 -13.68 2.36 7.23
CA LEU A 37 -12.55 2.79 6.42
C LEU A 37 -11.27 2.15 6.93
N VAL A 38 -10.56 1.42 6.06
CA VAL A 38 -9.21 0.93 6.32
C VAL A 38 -8.24 1.70 5.42
N CYS A 39 -7.38 2.52 6.02
CA CYS A 39 -6.32 3.25 5.31
C CYS A 39 -4.99 2.53 5.48
N VAL A 40 -4.41 2.03 4.38
CA VAL A 40 -3.13 1.32 4.38
C VAL A 40 -2.05 2.23 3.81
N PHE A 41 -1.08 2.59 4.64
CA PHE A 41 0.10 3.33 4.20
C PHE A 41 1.27 2.37 3.91
N LEU A 42 1.67 2.27 2.64
CA LEU A 42 2.77 1.40 2.20
C LEU A 42 4.12 2.07 2.43
N ARG A 43 4.61 2.01 3.67
CA ARG A 43 5.93 2.53 4.03
C ARG A 43 7.04 1.68 3.39
N GLY A 44 8.04 2.34 2.80
CA GLY A 44 9.21 1.66 2.23
C GLY A 44 9.41 1.84 0.73
N GLY A 45 8.66 2.75 0.10
CA GLY A 45 8.85 3.11 -1.31
C GLY A 45 8.01 2.26 -2.25
N ALA A 46 6.68 2.29 -2.09
CA ALA A 46 5.77 1.73 -3.09
C ALA A 46 5.94 2.47 -4.42
N ASP A 47 6.22 1.72 -5.48
CA ASP A 47 6.40 2.27 -6.82
C ASP A 47 5.07 2.20 -7.59
N GLY A 48 4.34 3.32 -7.59
CA GLY A 48 3.02 3.41 -8.22
C GLY A 48 3.04 3.10 -9.72
N LEU A 49 4.10 3.49 -10.42
CA LEU A 49 4.28 3.21 -11.86
C LEU A 49 4.59 1.73 -12.13
N HIS A 50 4.95 0.97 -11.09
CA HIS A 50 5.16 -0.47 -11.18
C HIS A 50 3.90 -1.25 -10.81
N MET A 51 3.03 -0.66 -9.98
CA MET A 51 1.74 -1.25 -9.58
C MET A 51 0.67 -1.01 -10.64
N THR A 52 0.51 0.24 -11.11
CA THR A 52 -0.35 0.65 -12.21
C THR A 52 0.54 1.16 -13.34
N VAL A 53 0.83 0.28 -14.28
CA VAL A 53 1.79 0.47 -15.37
C VAL A 53 1.13 1.25 -16.51
N PRO A 54 1.61 2.45 -16.89
CA PRO A 54 1.15 3.15 -18.09
C PRO A 54 1.78 2.52 -19.34
N HIS A 55 1.40 1.28 -19.67
CA HIS A 55 2.02 0.53 -20.77
C HIS A 55 1.77 1.14 -22.15
N GLY A 56 0.80 2.04 -22.30
CA GLY A 56 0.57 2.83 -23.51
C GLY A 56 1.51 4.03 -23.67
N ASP A 57 2.25 4.41 -22.63
CA ASP A 57 3.16 5.56 -22.63
C ASP A 57 4.58 5.15 -23.07
N GLU A 58 5.10 5.74 -24.14
CA GLU A 58 6.46 5.48 -24.60
C GLU A 58 7.52 6.06 -23.66
N ASP A 59 7.24 7.20 -23.00
CA ASP A 59 8.17 7.84 -22.08
C ASP A 59 8.41 6.98 -20.84
N TYR A 60 7.40 6.20 -20.42
CA TYR A 60 7.56 5.22 -19.35
C TYR A 60 8.69 4.25 -19.67
N TYR A 61 8.67 3.62 -20.85
CA TYR A 61 9.69 2.65 -21.25
C TYR A 61 11.06 3.32 -21.47
N ALA A 62 11.07 4.51 -22.08
CA ALA A 62 12.32 5.24 -22.31
C ALA A 62 13.01 5.64 -21.00
N GLN A 63 12.25 6.05 -19.97
CA GLN A 63 12.79 6.52 -18.70
C GLN A 63 13.07 5.38 -17.70
N ARG A 64 12.27 4.30 -17.72
CA ARG A 64 12.46 3.15 -16.82
C ARG A 64 13.54 2.18 -17.28
N GLY A 65 13.76 2.05 -18.58
CA GLY A 65 14.69 1.06 -19.15
C GLY A 65 14.38 -0.35 -18.62
N ASP A 66 15.40 -1.01 -18.04
CA ASP A 66 15.31 -2.39 -17.53
C ASP A 66 14.31 -2.57 -16.37
N LEU A 67 13.87 -1.48 -15.72
CA LEU A 67 12.88 -1.50 -14.65
C LEU A 67 11.42 -1.44 -15.16
N ALA A 68 11.22 -1.30 -16.47
CA ALA A 68 9.89 -1.22 -17.05
C ALA A 68 9.21 -2.60 -17.02
N VAL A 69 7.94 -2.63 -16.64
CA VAL A 69 7.14 -3.85 -16.83
C VAL A 69 6.88 -4.02 -18.33
N PRO A 70 7.14 -5.21 -18.91
CA PRO A 70 6.90 -5.45 -20.33
C PRO A 70 5.46 -5.16 -20.75
N ARG A 71 5.28 -4.78 -22.02
CA ARG A 71 3.96 -4.49 -22.58
C ARG A 71 3.08 -5.75 -22.60
N PRO A 72 1.75 -5.62 -22.47
CA PRO A 72 0.84 -6.76 -22.53
C PRO A 72 1.12 -7.66 -23.74
N GLY A 73 1.21 -8.97 -23.50
CA GLY A 73 1.42 -9.98 -24.54
C GLY A 73 2.85 -10.13 -25.05
N THR A 74 3.84 -9.41 -24.52
CA THR A 74 5.25 -9.54 -24.97
C THR A 74 6.07 -10.54 -24.16
N ASP A 75 5.70 -10.81 -22.91
CA ASP A 75 6.45 -11.64 -21.96
C ASP A 75 5.50 -12.26 -20.92
N PRO A 76 5.83 -13.41 -20.29
CA PRO A 76 5.05 -13.94 -19.17
C PRO A 76 4.91 -12.99 -17.97
N GLU A 77 5.89 -12.12 -17.75
CA GLU A 77 5.90 -11.09 -16.69
C GLU A 77 5.41 -9.72 -17.21
N ALA A 78 4.72 -9.70 -18.35
CA ALA A 78 4.11 -8.49 -18.88
C ALA A 78 2.98 -7.95 -18.00
N ALA A 79 2.73 -6.65 -18.13
CA ALA A 79 1.58 -6.01 -17.52
C ALA A 79 0.28 -6.66 -18.02
N ILE A 80 -0.68 -6.82 -17.12
CA ILE A 80 -2.05 -7.24 -17.42
C ILE A 80 -2.78 -5.99 -17.91
N ASP A 81 -3.23 -5.98 -19.17
CA ASP A 81 -3.94 -4.83 -19.72
C ASP A 81 -5.27 -4.58 -19.00
N LEU A 82 -5.51 -3.33 -18.59
CA LEU A 82 -6.73 -2.93 -17.89
C LEU A 82 -7.70 -2.17 -18.82
N ASP A 83 -7.18 -1.30 -19.68
CA ASP A 83 -8.00 -0.39 -20.50
C ASP A 83 -7.38 -0.01 -21.85
N GLY A 84 -6.28 -0.66 -22.26
CA GLY A 84 -5.53 -0.36 -23.47
C GLY A 84 -4.43 0.69 -23.31
N PHE A 85 -4.33 1.35 -22.15
CA PHE A 85 -3.25 2.30 -21.84
C PHE A 85 -2.57 1.99 -20.51
N PHE A 86 -3.34 1.64 -19.48
CA PHE A 86 -2.86 1.22 -18.18
C PHE A 86 -2.95 -0.30 -18.03
N GLY A 87 -2.07 -0.82 -17.18
CA GLY A 87 -1.95 -2.22 -16.87
C GLY A 87 -1.66 -2.45 -15.39
N LEU A 88 -1.97 -3.65 -14.92
CA LEU A 88 -1.64 -4.10 -13.57
C LEU A 88 -0.36 -4.93 -13.62
N ASN A 89 0.50 -4.79 -12.61
CA ASN A 89 1.64 -5.70 -12.46
C ASN A 89 1.17 -7.17 -12.39
N PRO A 90 1.82 -8.13 -13.07
CA PRO A 90 1.45 -9.55 -12.95
C PRO A 90 1.52 -10.07 -11.50
N ALA A 91 2.42 -9.56 -10.67
CA ALA A 91 2.48 -9.90 -9.24
C ALA A 91 1.24 -9.45 -8.45
N MET A 92 0.41 -8.58 -9.02
CA MET A 92 -0.84 -8.08 -8.46
C MET A 92 -2.09 -8.72 -9.09
N LEU A 93 -1.93 -9.81 -9.87
CA LEU A 93 -3.05 -10.53 -10.52
C LEU A 93 -4.24 -10.80 -9.60
N ALA A 94 -4.01 -11.05 -8.32
CA ALA A 94 -5.07 -11.27 -7.33
C ALA A 94 -6.05 -10.09 -7.18
N LEU A 95 -5.70 -8.89 -7.63
CA LEU A 95 -6.55 -7.70 -7.60
C LEU A 95 -7.38 -7.51 -8.88
N LEU A 96 -7.06 -8.22 -9.97
CA LEU A 96 -7.76 -8.09 -11.24
C LEU A 96 -9.28 -8.33 -11.10
N PRO A 97 -9.77 -9.35 -10.37
CA PRO A 97 -11.22 -9.55 -10.22
C PRO A 97 -11.95 -8.37 -9.55
N VAL A 98 -11.26 -7.65 -8.65
CA VAL A 98 -11.81 -6.48 -7.93
C VAL A 98 -11.78 -5.23 -8.82
N TRP A 99 -10.80 -5.13 -9.71
CA TRP A 99 -10.80 -4.13 -10.77
C TRP A 99 -11.94 -4.35 -11.75
N GLU A 100 -12.11 -5.58 -12.25
CA GLU A 100 -13.17 -5.95 -13.20
C GLU A 100 -14.58 -5.78 -12.62
N SER A 101 -14.76 -5.94 -11.30
CA SER A 101 -16.04 -5.65 -10.64
C SER A 101 -16.33 -4.15 -10.47
N GLY A 102 -15.35 -3.28 -10.72
CA GLY A 102 -15.46 -1.83 -10.50
C GLY A 102 -15.26 -1.39 -9.06
N ASP A 103 -14.82 -2.29 -8.17
CA ASP A 103 -14.61 -2.01 -6.73
C ASP A 103 -13.18 -1.55 -6.41
N LEU A 104 -12.28 -1.54 -7.40
CA LEU A 104 -10.92 -1.02 -7.30
C LEU A 104 -10.70 0.08 -8.35
N ALA A 105 -10.06 1.17 -7.92
CA ALA A 105 -9.61 2.24 -8.80
C ALA A 105 -8.18 2.66 -8.45
N SER A 106 -7.44 3.08 -9.46
CA SER A 106 -6.12 3.72 -9.30
C SER A 106 -6.25 5.20 -9.63
N VAL A 107 -5.66 6.07 -8.80
CA VAL A 107 -5.62 7.50 -9.04
C VAL A 107 -4.18 7.90 -9.29
N HIS A 108 -3.87 8.15 -10.55
CA HIS A 108 -2.58 8.56 -11.05
C HIS A 108 -2.42 10.09 -11.09
N ALA A 109 -1.17 10.54 -11.31
CA ALA A 109 -0.79 11.96 -11.32
C ALA A 109 -1.13 12.70 -10.01
N THR A 110 -1.12 11.97 -8.89
CA THR A 110 -1.27 12.52 -7.54
C THR A 110 0.05 12.46 -6.78
N GLY A 111 0.35 13.49 -6.01
CA GLY A 111 1.56 13.55 -5.21
C GLY A 111 1.59 14.79 -4.32
N LEU A 112 2.71 14.97 -3.63
CA LEU A 112 2.96 16.18 -2.85
C LEU A 112 3.37 17.31 -3.79
N THR A 113 2.90 18.53 -3.49
CA THR A 113 3.40 19.76 -4.14
C THR A 113 4.71 20.26 -3.54
N SER A 114 5.18 19.62 -2.47
CA SER A 114 6.42 19.95 -1.77
C SER A 114 7.64 19.49 -2.58
N ASP A 115 8.72 20.27 -2.52
CA ASP A 115 10.03 19.95 -3.08
C ASP A 115 10.92 19.16 -2.09
N SER A 116 10.42 18.82 -0.90
CA SER A 116 11.21 18.10 0.09
C SER A 116 11.55 16.67 -0.37
N HIS A 117 12.85 16.35 -0.38
CA HIS A 117 13.35 15.00 -0.66
C HIS A 117 13.45 14.12 0.61
N SER A 118 12.97 14.62 1.76
CA SER A 118 12.99 13.88 3.02
C SER A 118 11.82 12.91 3.09
N HIS A 119 12.12 11.62 3.28
CA HIS A 119 11.10 10.59 3.50
C HIS A 119 10.24 10.87 4.75
N PHE A 120 10.82 11.49 5.79
CA PHE A 120 10.09 11.84 7.01
C PHE A 120 9.11 12.98 6.76
N ASP A 121 9.54 13.97 5.98
CA ASP A 121 8.69 15.11 5.63
C ASP A 121 7.54 14.65 4.73
N ALA A 122 7.84 13.86 3.70
CA ALA A 122 6.82 13.34 2.79
C ALA A 122 5.76 12.51 3.54
N GLN A 123 6.19 11.64 4.47
CA GLN A 123 5.29 10.90 5.35
C GLN A 123 4.41 11.85 6.18
N ASN A 124 5.02 12.83 6.84
CA ASN A 124 4.28 13.78 7.67
C ASN A 124 3.27 14.60 6.86
N TYR A 125 3.64 15.03 5.65
CA TYR A 125 2.77 15.82 4.78
C TYR A 125 1.62 15.01 4.17
N MET A 126 1.85 13.72 3.85
CA MET A 126 0.78 12.83 3.40
C MET A 126 -0.20 12.52 4.56
N GLU A 127 0.31 12.28 5.76
CA GLU A 127 -0.53 12.03 6.95
C GLU A 127 -1.31 13.29 7.36
N SER A 128 -0.65 14.45 7.35
CA SER A 128 -1.29 15.71 7.68
C SER A 128 -2.16 16.23 6.55
N GLY A 129 -1.97 15.80 5.30
CA GLY A 129 -2.65 16.35 4.12
C GLY A 129 -2.32 17.83 3.85
N LYS A 130 -1.20 18.34 4.38
CA LYS A 130 -0.75 19.73 4.18
C LYS A 130 0.77 19.76 3.94
N PRO A 131 1.19 19.80 2.67
CA PRO A 131 2.59 19.98 2.32
C PRO A 131 3.19 21.26 2.93
N ASP A 132 4.47 21.20 3.29
CA ASP A 132 5.28 22.31 3.78
C ASP A 132 4.81 22.95 5.11
N ASP A 133 3.91 22.31 5.83
CA ASP A 133 3.49 22.72 7.18
C ASP A 133 3.76 21.61 8.21
N LYS A 134 4.90 21.74 8.90
CA LYS A 134 5.28 20.84 9.99
C LYS A 134 4.66 21.22 11.34
N SER A 135 3.92 22.33 11.42
CA SER A 135 3.28 22.75 12.66
C SER A 135 2.00 21.97 12.97
N LEU A 136 1.39 21.35 11.95
CA LEU A 136 0.26 20.46 12.14
C LEU A 136 0.68 19.17 12.85
N THR A 137 0.04 18.91 13.98
CA THR A 137 0.25 17.72 14.80
C THR A 137 -0.87 16.68 14.66
N ASN A 138 -1.85 16.92 13.78
CA ASN A 138 -2.98 16.03 13.53
C ASN A 138 -3.07 15.59 12.05
N GLY A 139 -3.62 14.40 11.83
CA GLY A 139 -3.84 13.85 10.49
C GLY A 139 -5.11 14.36 9.81
N TRP A 140 -5.16 14.29 8.48
CA TRP A 140 -6.33 14.75 7.72
C TRP A 140 -7.59 13.95 8.03
N VAL A 141 -7.48 12.63 8.29
CA VAL A 141 -8.63 11.78 8.66
C VAL A 141 -9.24 12.25 9.98
N GLY A 142 -8.41 12.47 11.00
CA GLY A 142 -8.86 12.94 12.31
C GLY A 142 -9.56 14.30 12.23
N ARG A 143 -9.02 15.22 11.41
CA ARG A 143 -9.67 16.50 11.15
C ARG A 143 -11.00 16.35 10.41
N HIS A 144 -11.09 15.48 9.41
CA HIS A 144 -12.33 15.20 8.69
C HIS A 144 -13.41 14.62 9.62
N LEU A 145 -13.05 13.66 10.47
CA LEU A 145 -13.97 13.09 11.45
C LEU A 145 -14.45 14.14 12.46
N SER A 146 -13.59 15.08 12.85
CA SER A 146 -13.93 16.19 13.75
C SER A 146 -14.86 17.22 13.09
N SER A 147 -14.74 17.44 11.77
CA SER A 147 -15.62 18.35 11.04
C SER A 147 -17.00 17.72 10.74
N ASN A 148 -17.06 16.39 10.63
CA ASN A 148 -18.31 15.65 10.47
C ASN A 148 -18.92 15.32 11.84
N ASN A 149 -19.76 16.23 12.34
CA ASN A 149 -20.46 16.14 13.63
C ASN A 149 -21.60 15.10 13.66
N SER A 150 -21.47 13.99 12.93
CA SER A 150 -22.42 12.88 12.99
C SER A 150 -22.15 12.08 14.26
N ALA A 151 -23.08 12.06 15.21
CA ALA A 151 -22.98 11.17 16.37
C ALA A 151 -22.83 9.72 15.88
N SER A 152 -21.71 9.09 16.19
CA SER A 152 -21.40 7.71 15.82
C SER A 152 -21.03 6.97 17.09
N ASP A 153 -21.74 5.89 17.40
CA ASP A 153 -21.48 4.99 18.54
C ASP A 153 -20.25 4.08 18.32
N SER A 154 -19.36 4.45 17.40
CA SER A 154 -18.13 3.70 17.15
C SER A 154 -17.14 3.91 18.31
N PRO A 155 -16.54 2.85 18.86
CA PRO A 155 -15.51 2.95 19.89
C PRO A 155 -14.18 3.52 19.38
N PHE A 156 -14.10 3.89 18.10
CA PHE A 156 -12.93 4.49 17.45
C PHE A 156 -13.06 6.01 17.22
N ARG A 157 -14.03 6.67 17.87
CA ARG A 157 -14.04 8.12 18.04
C ARG A 157 -13.55 8.51 19.42
#